data_AF-A0A7S2QTX7-F1
#
_entry.id   AF-A0A7S2QTX7-F1
#
_cell.length_a   1.000
_cell.length_b   1.000
_cell.length_c   1.000
_cell.angle_alpha   90.00
_cell.angle_beta   90.00
_cell.angle_gamma   90.00
#
_symmetry.space_group_name_H-M   'P 1'
#
loop_
_entity.id
_entity.type
_entity.pdbx_description
1 polymer ?
#
loop_
_entity_poly.entity_id
_entity_poly.type
_entity_poly.pdbx_seq_one_letter_code
_entity_poly.pdbx_strand_id
1 'polypeptide(L)'
;VRLVEAVLGEVPVFYNSVVKRVAYGGKRGVEVHTDSEVFHADAVVVTAPLGVLKRNTITFDPPLPQPKLDAIHRLGFGVLNKLVMLFPHVFWDDSCDTFGHVSGMCDPSERGLY
;
A
#
# COMPACT_ATOMS: atom_id res chain seq x y z
N VAL A 1 -5.33 -13.16 -8.24
CA VAL A 1 -3.98 -13.16 -7.61
C VAL A 1 -2.86 -13.56 -8.57
N ARG A 2 -3.16 -14.00 -9.80
CA ARG A 2 -2.18 -14.59 -10.73
C ARG A 2 -0.99 -13.70 -11.13
N LEU A 3 -1.12 -12.38 -11.12
CA LEU A 3 -0.05 -11.49 -11.58
C LEU A 3 1.15 -11.48 -10.62
N VAL A 4 0.93 -11.46 -9.31
CA VAL A 4 2.02 -11.45 -8.33
C VAL A 4 2.79 -12.76 -8.40
N GLU A 5 2.07 -13.88 -8.41
CA GLU A 5 2.65 -15.23 -8.55
C GLU A 5 3.45 -15.38 -9.85
N ALA A 6 2.94 -14.85 -10.96
CA ALA A 6 3.61 -14.93 -12.26
C ALA A 6 4.93 -14.14 -12.33
N VAL A 7 5.06 -13.05 -11.56
CA VAL A 7 6.25 -12.19 -11.58
C VAL A 7 7.30 -12.60 -10.55
N LEU A 8 6.91 -13.36 -9.51
CA LEU A 8 7.82 -13.74 -8.43
C LEU A 8 8.97 -14.66 -8.86
N GLY A 9 8.78 -15.47 -9.91
CA GLY A 9 9.83 -16.38 -10.41
C GLY A 9 10.41 -17.24 -9.29
N GLU A 10 11.74 -17.24 -9.15
CA GLU A 10 12.48 -17.94 -8.09
C GLU A 10 12.97 -17.01 -6.96
N VAL A 11 12.45 -15.78 -6.87
CA VAL A 11 12.89 -14.83 -5.84
C VAL A 11 12.38 -15.29 -4.47
N PRO A 12 13.26 -15.47 -3.46
CA PRO A 12 12.82 -15.86 -2.13
C PRO A 12 11.99 -14.75 -1.49
N VAL A 13 10.82 -15.11 -0.95
CA VAL A 13 9.91 -14.19 -0.26
C VAL A 13 9.73 -14.63 1.19
N PHE A 14 10.06 -13.73 2.11
CA PHE A 14 9.92 -13.94 3.55
C PHE A 14 8.65 -13.24 4.05
N TYR A 15 7.59 -14.02 4.25
CA TYR A 15 6.32 -13.53 4.81
C TYR A 15 6.39 -13.45 6.33
N ASN A 16 5.53 -12.62 6.94
CA ASN A 16 5.48 -12.36 8.38
C ASN A 16 6.77 -11.75 8.97
N SER A 17 7.70 -11.29 8.13
CA SER A 17 8.94 -10.62 8.53
C SER A 17 8.77 -9.09 8.48
N VAL A 18 8.11 -8.52 9.51
CA VAL A 18 7.88 -7.06 9.56
C VAL A 18 9.20 -6.33 9.83
N VAL A 19 9.64 -5.50 8.89
CA VAL A 19 10.84 -4.67 9.05
C VAL A 19 10.59 -3.57 10.10
N LYS A 20 11.50 -3.46 11.07
CA LYS A 20 11.48 -2.45 12.13
C LYS A 20 12.61 -1.44 12.02
N ARG A 21 13.77 -1.86 11.53
CA ARG A 21 14.93 -0.97 11.37
C ARG A 21 15.74 -1.31 10.12
N VAL A 22 16.23 -0.27 9.46
CA VAL A 22 17.15 -0.36 8.33
C VAL A 22 18.40 0.43 8.70
N ALA A 23 19.49 -0.28 8.97
CA ALA A 23 20.79 0.32 9.27
C ALA A 23 21.67 0.34 7.99
N TYR A 24 22.24 1.49 7.64
CA TYR A 24 23.01 1.68 6.41
C TYR A 24 24.14 2.71 6.59
N GLY A 25 24.97 2.90 5.54
CA GLY A 25 26.01 3.94 5.53
C GLY A 25 27.32 3.57 6.24
N GLY A 26 27.43 2.34 6.76
CA GLY A 26 28.68 1.79 7.29
C GLY A 26 29.52 1.06 6.23
N LYS A 27 30.73 0.63 6.61
CA LYS A 27 31.62 -0.19 5.75
C LYS A 27 31.11 -1.62 5.50
N ARG A 28 30.02 -2.03 6.16
CA ARG A 28 29.49 -3.42 6.20
C ARG A 28 28.20 -3.61 5.40
N GLY A 29 27.83 -2.66 4.53
CA GLY A 29 26.59 -2.71 3.75
C GLY A 29 25.38 -2.25 4.56
N VAL A 30 24.24 -2.92 4.35
CA VAL A 30 22.93 -2.65 4.95
C VAL A 30 22.50 -3.83 5.82
N GLU A 31 21.96 -3.53 6.99
CA GLU A 31 21.28 -4.49 7.88
C GLU A 31 19.78 -4.17 7.95
N VAL A 32 18.94 -5.16 7.67
CA VAL A 32 17.48 -5.05 7.77
C VAL A 32 17.02 -5.88 8.95
N HIS A 33 16.57 -5.21 9.99
CA HIS A 33 16.11 -5.80 11.24
C HIS A 33 14.60 -5.97 11.20
N THR A 34 14.15 -7.19 11.46
CA THR A 34 12.74 -7.54 11.61
C THR A 34 12.44 -7.93 13.07
N ASP A 35 11.23 -8.41 13.35
CA ASP A 35 10.88 -8.90 14.69
C ASP A 35 11.66 -10.16 15.12
N SER A 36 12.16 -10.96 14.18
CA SER A 36 12.78 -12.27 14.48
C SER A 36 14.17 -12.48 13.88
N GLU A 37 14.56 -11.69 12.88
CA GLU A 37 15.74 -11.94 12.06
C GLU A 37 16.39 -10.64 11.56
N VAL A 38 17.69 -10.74 11.25
CA VAL A 38 18.48 -9.65 10.66
C VAL A 38 19.04 -10.12 9.32
N PHE A 39 18.64 -9.43 8.24
CA PHE A 39 19.17 -9.67 6.91
C PHE A 39 20.34 -8.73 6.62
N HIS A 40 21.36 -9.23 5.93
CA HIS A 40 22.52 -8.46 5.50
C HIS A 40 22.55 -8.39 3.97
N ALA A 41 22.84 -7.22 3.41
CA ALA A 41 22.94 -7.01 1.97
C ALA A 41 23.86 -5.82 1.65
N ASP A 42 24.33 -5.72 0.41
CA ASP A 42 25.11 -4.55 -0.04
C ASP A 42 24.24 -3.30 -0.22
N ALA A 43 22.96 -3.49 -0.55
CA ALA A 43 21.98 -2.43 -0.77
C ALA A 43 20.56 -2.88 -0.39
N VAL A 44 19.66 -1.91 -0.18
CA VAL A 44 18.24 -2.16 0.07
C VAL A 44 17.38 -1.26 -0.82
N VAL A 45 16.32 -1.83 -1.36
CA VAL A 45 15.25 -1.10 -2.06
C VAL A 45 14.03 -1.07 -1.15
N VAL A 46 13.58 0.13 -0.78
CA VAL A 46 12.43 0.30 0.10
C VAL A 46 11.19 0.62 -0.72
N THR A 47 10.26 -0.32 -0.78
CA THR A 47 8.95 -0.18 -1.45
C THR A 47 7.80 -0.03 -0.46
N ALA A 48 8.09 0.40 0.78
CA ALA A 48 7.07 0.61 1.79
C ALA A 48 6.06 1.67 1.33
N PRO A 49 4.74 1.47 1.55
CA PRO A 49 3.75 2.48 1.23
C PRO A 49 4.05 3.81 1.91
N LEU A 50 3.76 4.94 1.25
CA LEU A 50 4.00 6.27 1.81
C LEU A 50 3.33 6.46 3.19
N GLY A 51 2.13 5.89 3.38
CA GLY A 51 1.44 5.91 4.68
C GLY A 51 2.21 5.22 5.81
N VAL A 52 3.02 4.18 5.51
CA VAL A 52 3.89 3.50 6.49
C VAL A 52 5.06 4.39 6.86
N LEU A 53 5.70 5.02 5.86
CA LEU A 53 6.80 5.96 6.06
C LEU A 53 6.36 7.18 6.89
N LYS A 54 5.16 7.74 6.62
CA LYS A 54 4.58 8.83 7.40
C LYS A 54 4.29 8.47 8.86
N ARG A 55 3.97 7.20 9.14
CA ARG A 55 3.76 6.70 10.52
C ARG A 55 5.06 6.47 11.28
N ASN A 56 6.22 6.58 10.63
CA ASN A 56 7.54 6.37 11.22
C ASN A 56 7.67 5.03 11.96
N THR A 57 7.11 3.96 11.39
CA THR A 57 7.13 2.60 11.98
C THR A 57 8.40 1.82 11.65
N ILE A 58 9.19 2.30 10.69
CA ILE A 58 10.50 1.77 10.31
C ILE A 58 11.55 2.81 10.70
N THR A 59 12.49 2.44 11.56
CA THR A 59 13.63 3.29 11.93
C THR A 59 14.72 3.19 10.88
N PHE A 60 15.14 4.33 10.34
CA PHE A 60 16.31 4.43 9.46
C PHE A 60 17.53 4.88 10.28
N ASP A 61 18.64 4.16 10.17
CA ASP A 61 19.87 4.46 10.91
C ASP A 61 21.11 4.46 9.98
N PRO A 62 21.71 5.61 9.66
CA PRO A 62 21.34 6.94 10.15
C PRO A 62 19.95 7.37 9.64
N PRO A 63 19.33 8.40 10.25
CA PRO A 63 18.05 8.91 9.78
C PRO A 63 18.08 9.32 8.30
N LEU A 64 16.91 9.26 7.65
CA LEU A 64 16.77 9.74 6.28
C LEU A 64 17.15 11.24 6.21
N PRO A 65 17.82 11.68 5.13
CA PRO A 65 18.15 13.09 4.95
C PRO A 65 16.90 13.99 4.97
N GLN A 66 17.04 15.20 5.50
CA GLN A 66 15.93 16.15 5.65
C GLN A 66 15.07 16.35 4.38
N PRO A 67 15.66 16.50 3.17
CA PRO A 67 14.86 16.65 1.95
C PRO A 67 13.93 15.45 1.67
N LYS A 68 14.32 14.24 2.07
CA LYS A 68 13.50 13.03 1.93
C LYS A 68 12.35 13.04 2.95
N LEU A 69 12.63 13.43 4.19
CA LEU A 69 11.60 13.57 5.22
C LEU A 69 10.57 14.64 4.83
N ASP A 70 11.02 15.80 4.35
CA ASP A 70 10.13 16.87 3.90
C ASP A 70 9.21 16.41 2.76
N ALA A 71 9.75 15.64 1.80
CA ALA A 71 8.94 15.04 0.74
C ALA A 71 7.91 14.05 1.28
N ILE A 72 8.31 13.17 2.21
CA ILE A 72 7.39 12.22 2.88
C ILE A 72 6.27 12.98 3.59
N HIS A 73 6.56 14.10 4.27
CA HIS A 73 5.56 14.90 4.95
C HIS A 73 4.61 15.62 4.00
N ARG A 74 5.13 16.22 2.92
CA ARG A 74 4.34 17.04 1.99
C ARG A 74 3.43 16.25 1.06
N LEU A 75 3.81 15.05 0.65
CA LEU A 75 3.01 14.24 -0.28
C LEU A 75 1.73 13.74 0.39
N GLY A 76 0.59 13.86 -0.29
CA GLY A 76 -0.69 13.31 0.16
C GLY A 76 -0.75 11.78 0.00
N PHE A 77 -1.47 11.11 0.90
CA PHE A 77 -1.77 9.67 0.78
C PHE A 77 -3.25 9.45 1.10
N GLY A 78 -4.06 9.29 0.06
CA GLY A 78 -5.51 9.18 0.16
C GLY A 78 -5.97 7.84 0.72
N VAL A 79 -7.25 7.77 1.06
CA VAL A 79 -7.92 6.55 1.52
C VAL A 79 -9.10 6.29 0.59
N LEU A 80 -9.21 5.07 0.10
CA LEU A 80 -10.33 4.58 -0.69
C LEU A 80 -10.68 3.18 -0.19
N ASN A 81 -11.96 2.96 0.13
CA ASN A 81 -12.47 1.64 0.45
C ASN A 81 -13.38 1.15 -0.68
N LYS A 82 -13.41 -0.17 -0.87
CA LYS A 82 -14.31 -0.83 -1.82
C LYS A 82 -15.22 -1.78 -1.06
N LEU A 83 -16.51 -1.72 -1.35
CA LEU A 83 -17.48 -2.71 -0.90
C LEU A 83 -17.74 -3.66 -2.07
N VAL A 84 -17.44 -4.94 -1.87
CA VAL A 84 -17.71 -5.98 -2.86
C VAL A 84 -19.01 -6.67 -2.46
N MET A 85 -20.00 -6.64 -3.35
CA MET A 85 -21.32 -7.22 -3.13
C MET A 85 -21.53 -8.39 -4.09
N LEU A 86 -21.89 -9.55 -3.55
CA LEU A 86 -22.23 -10.74 -4.33
C LEU A 86 -23.75 -10.92 -4.31
N PHE A 87 -24.35 -11.03 -5.49
CA PHE A 87 -25.78 -11.20 -5.67
C PHE A 87 -26.09 -12.52 -6.38
N PRO A 88 -27.28 -13.12 -6.15
CA PRO A 88 -27.65 -14.40 -6.76
C PRO A 88 -27.94 -14.31 -8.27
N HIS A 89 -28.26 -13.12 -8.78
CA HIS A 89 -28.45 -12.84 -10.20
C HIS A 89 -28.13 -11.37 -10.49
N VAL A 90 -27.93 -11.04 -11.77
CA VAL A 90 -27.72 -9.66 -12.24
C VAL A 90 -29.07 -8.95 -12.28
N PHE A 91 -29.22 -7.86 -11.53
CA PHE A 91 -30.43 -7.03 -11.52
C PHE A 91 -30.18 -5.58 -11.98
N TRP A 92 -28.93 -5.24 -12.26
CA TRP A 92 -28.51 -3.96 -12.84
C TRP A 92 -28.37 -4.10 -14.36
N ASP A 93 -28.25 -2.97 -15.06
CA ASP A 93 -27.95 -2.94 -16.50
C ASP A 93 -26.54 -3.48 -16.77
N ASP A 94 -26.43 -4.58 -17.51
CA ASP A 94 -25.18 -5.26 -17.83
C ASP A 94 -24.44 -4.68 -19.04
N SER A 95 -25.03 -3.68 -19.70
CA SER A 95 -24.35 -2.87 -20.72
C SER A 95 -23.51 -1.72 -20.14
N CYS A 96 -23.68 -1.44 -18.85
CA CYS A 96 -23.00 -0.36 -18.14
C CYS A 96 -21.98 -0.89 -17.11
N ASP A 97 -20.70 -0.52 -17.25
CA ASP A 97 -19.64 -0.95 -16.31
C ASP A 97 -19.67 -0.19 -14.96
N THR A 98 -20.26 1.01 -14.94
CA THR A 98 -20.29 1.88 -13.77
C THR A 98 -21.56 2.70 -13.71
N PHE A 99 -22.13 2.85 -12.53
CA PHE A 99 -23.19 3.81 -12.24
C PHE A 99 -22.83 4.63 -10.99
N GLY A 100 -23.32 5.87 -10.92
CA GLY A 100 -23.03 6.81 -9.83
C GLY A 100 -24.25 7.06 -8.97
N HIS A 101 -24.01 7.32 -7.68
CA HIS A 101 -25.04 7.85 -6.78
C HIS A 101 -24.68 9.30 -6.41
N VAL A 102 -25.57 10.24 -6.73
CA VAL A 102 -25.44 11.64 -6.32
C VAL A 102 -26.19 11.84 -5.02
N SER A 103 -25.45 12.05 -3.93
CA SER A 103 -26.05 12.33 -2.63
C SER A 103 -26.44 13.82 -2.55
N GLY A 104 -27.73 14.12 -2.74
CA GLY A 104 -28.30 15.46 -2.58
C GLY A 104 -29.37 15.75 -3.64
N MET A 105 -30.62 15.88 -3.18
CA MET A 105 -31.88 16.02 -3.94
C MET A 105 -32.38 14.73 -4.60
N CYS A 106 -33.20 13.97 -3.87
CA CYS A 106 -34.27 13.15 -4.43
C CYS A 106 -35.28 12.85 -3.32
N ASP A 107 -36.51 13.27 -3.53
CA ASP A 107 -37.68 12.67 -2.89
C ASP A 107 -37.58 11.13 -3.05
N PRO A 108 -37.88 10.32 -2.03
CA PRO A 108 -38.04 8.87 -2.15
C PRO A 108 -38.86 8.37 -3.36
N SER A 109 -39.71 9.23 -3.96
CA SER A 109 -40.51 9.01 -5.16
C SER A 109 -39.72 9.01 -6.49
N GLU A 110 -38.48 9.52 -6.53
CA GLU A 110 -37.68 9.70 -7.76
C GLU A 110 -36.57 8.65 -7.96
N ARG A 111 -36.56 7.57 -7.17
CA ARG A 111 -35.58 6.49 -7.32
C ARG A 111 -35.76 5.75 -8.65
N GLY A 112 -34.70 5.71 -9.47
CA GLY A 112 -34.63 4.92 -10.72
C GLY A 112 -34.80 5.73 -12.01
N LEU A 113 -34.68 7.06 -11.95
CA LEU A 113 -34.79 7.95 -13.12
C LEU A 113 -33.44 8.53 -13.55
N TYR A 114 -32.44 7.67 -13.74
CA TYR A 114 -31.25 7.94 -14.55
C TYR A 114 -30.57 6.63 -14.91
#